data_AF-A0A3R6WDQ0-F1
#
_entry.id   AF-A0A3R6WDQ0-F1
#
_cell.length_a   1.000
_cell.length_b   1.000
_cell.length_c   1.000
_cell.angle_alpha   90.00
_cell.angle_beta   90.00
_cell.angle_gamma   90.00
#
_symmetry.space_group_name_H-M   'P 1'
#
loop_
_entity.id
_entity.type
_entity.pdbx_description
1 polymer ?
#
loop_
_entity_poly.entity_id
_entity_poly.type
_entity_poly.pdbx_seq_one_letter_code
_entity_poly.pdbx_strand_id
1 'polypeptide(L)'
;ASQSVVFALYFSATLAVAQRQPWFCALPDVAAGRAHCYPYRPNESGDMTTHAFEVSIVWLLGTPPLGSVSKKYTCLGHWHYVVLAIAFNLKDPFREPAWHNRAFVLYTAAVGAILLGLVLWPGNAMAVAWLDLTTPLPLSFCFEMAASCALALVTAVGVEMAVRITFAQS
;
A
#
# COMPACT_ATOMS: atom_id res chain seq x y z
N ALA A 1 8.34 5.60 -15.49
CA ALA A 1 7.88 4.22 -15.71
C ALA A 1 8.40 3.25 -14.65
N SER A 2 9.69 3.32 -14.28
CA SER A 2 10.33 2.37 -13.36
C SER A 2 9.64 2.26 -11.99
N GLN A 3 9.25 3.36 -11.37
CA GLN A 3 8.54 3.31 -10.08
C GLN A 3 7.17 2.65 -10.15
N SER A 4 6.46 2.78 -11.27
CA SER A 4 5.19 2.08 -11.52
C SER A 4 5.40 0.56 -11.61
N VAL A 5 6.55 0.12 -12.13
CA VAL A 5 6.92 -1.31 -12.18
C VAL A 5 7.25 -1.82 -10.77
N VAL A 6 8.03 -1.07 -9.99
CA VAL A 6 8.33 -1.41 -8.58
C VAL A 6 7.03 -1.58 -7.81
N PHE A 7 6.13 -0.60 -7.90
CA PHE A 7 4.81 -0.66 -7.29
C PHE A 7 4.02 -1.92 -7.69
N ALA A 8 3.86 -2.16 -8.98
CA ALA A 8 3.09 -3.30 -9.48
C ALA A 8 3.67 -4.63 -8.99
N LEU A 9 5.00 -4.76 -9.00
CA LEU A 9 5.68 -5.98 -8.56
C LEU A 9 5.44 -6.30 -7.08
N TYR A 10 5.68 -5.34 -6.18
CA TYR A 10 5.52 -5.56 -4.74
C TYR A 10 4.06 -5.68 -4.33
N PHE A 11 3.16 -4.93 -4.95
CA PHE A 11 1.73 -5.09 -4.71
C PHE A 11 1.24 -6.46 -5.16
N SER A 12 1.46 -6.83 -6.43
CA SER A 12 0.97 -8.10 -6.96
C SER A 12 1.55 -9.29 -6.22
N ALA A 13 2.81 -9.22 -5.79
CA ALA A 13 3.41 -10.25 -4.94
C ALA A 13 2.66 -10.36 -3.60
N THR A 14 2.42 -9.24 -2.92
CA THR A 14 1.77 -9.24 -1.59
C THR A 14 0.32 -9.71 -1.68
N LEU A 15 -0.44 -9.26 -2.69
CA LEU A 15 -1.81 -9.72 -2.92
C LEU A 15 -1.84 -11.20 -3.29
N ALA A 16 -0.92 -11.68 -4.12
CA ALA A 16 -0.84 -13.10 -4.48
C ALA A 16 -0.49 -13.99 -3.26
N VAL A 17 0.35 -13.50 -2.34
CA VAL A 17 0.59 -14.20 -1.07
C VAL A 17 -0.68 -14.21 -0.24
N ALA A 18 -1.36 -13.07 -0.08
CA ALA A 18 -2.62 -12.99 0.66
C ALA A 18 -3.67 -13.97 0.13
N GLN A 19 -3.89 -13.98 -1.19
CA GLN A 19 -4.87 -14.85 -1.85
C GLN A 19 -4.63 -16.35 -1.63
N ARG A 20 -3.41 -16.76 -1.28
CA ARG A 20 -3.07 -18.16 -0.98
C ARG A 20 -3.27 -18.52 0.50
N GLN A 21 -3.59 -17.56 1.35
CA GLN A 21 -3.76 -17.79 2.77
C GLN A 21 -5.16 -18.32 3.10
N PRO A 22 -5.29 -19.24 4.07
CA PRO A 22 -6.58 -19.83 4.42
C PRO A 22 -7.57 -18.83 5.05
N TRP A 23 -7.08 -17.73 5.59
CA TRP A 23 -7.90 -16.66 6.17
C TRP A 23 -8.39 -15.65 5.13
N PHE A 24 -7.82 -15.65 3.92
CA PHE A 24 -8.13 -14.65 2.91
C PHE A 24 -9.48 -14.92 2.27
N CYS A 25 -10.22 -13.84 2.02
CA CYS A 25 -11.60 -13.91 1.58
C CYS A 25 -11.94 -12.69 0.72
N ALA A 26 -12.17 -12.90 -0.57
CA ALA A 26 -12.49 -11.83 -1.50
C ALA A 26 -13.98 -11.46 -1.40
N LEU A 27 -14.30 -10.18 -1.61
CA LEU A 27 -15.68 -9.68 -1.57
C LEU A 27 -16.63 -10.41 -2.54
N PRO A 28 -16.22 -10.75 -3.78
CA PRO A 28 -17.07 -11.50 -4.70
C PRO A 28 -17.42 -12.92 -4.20
N ASP A 29 -16.54 -13.57 -3.44
CA ASP A 29 -16.77 -14.91 -2.91
C ASP A 29 -17.75 -14.89 -1.75
N VAL A 30 -17.67 -13.88 -0.89
CA VAL A 30 -18.63 -13.68 0.21
C VAL A 30 -20.00 -13.27 -0.34
N ALA A 31 -20.05 -12.35 -1.31
CA ALA A 31 -21.30 -11.93 -1.95
C ALA A 31 -22.01 -13.09 -2.68
N ALA A 32 -21.26 -14.06 -3.21
CA ALA A 32 -21.79 -15.26 -3.84
C ALA A 32 -22.11 -16.40 -2.84
N GLY A 33 -21.90 -16.19 -1.54
CA GLY A 33 -22.11 -17.21 -0.50
C GLY A 33 -21.11 -18.37 -0.53
N ARG A 34 -19.98 -18.23 -1.25
CA ARG A 34 -18.91 -19.25 -1.28
C ARG A 34 -18.02 -19.21 -0.04
N ALA A 35 -17.99 -18.08 0.65
CA ALA A 35 -17.16 -17.86 1.83
C ALA A 35 -17.90 -17.02 2.89
N HIS A 36 -17.60 -17.23 4.18
CA HIS A 36 -18.32 -16.61 5.31
C HIS A 36 -17.37 -15.94 6.32
N CYS A 37 -16.34 -15.29 5.81
CA CYS A 37 -15.21 -14.82 6.62
C CYS A 37 -15.48 -13.50 7.35
N TYR A 38 -16.43 -12.72 6.85
CA TYR A 38 -16.92 -11.49 7.46
C TYR A 38 -18.42 -11.32 7.14
N PRO A 39 -19.17 -10.57 7.96
CA PRO A 39 -20.59 -10.37 7.74
C PRO A 39 -20.83 -9.58 6.45
N TYR A 40 -21.52 -10.18 5.49
CA TYR A 40 -21.98 -9.49 4.28
C TYR A 40 -23.24 -8.69 4.58
N ARG A 41 -23.19 -7.37 4.38
CA ARG A 41 -24.31 -6.45 4.60
C ARG A 41 -24.77 -5.83 3.28
N PRO A 42 -25.76 -6.41 2.59
CA PRO A 42 -26.25 -5.84 1.35
C PRO A 42 -26.90 -4.47 1.60
N ASN A 43 -26.61 -3.50 0.74
CA ASN A 43 -27.18 -2.13 0.77
C ASN A 43 -26.78 -1.24 1.95
N GLU A 44 -25.64 -1.51 2.60
CA GLU A 44 -25.04 -0.55 3.53
C GLU A 44 -24.69 0.73 2.75
N SER A 45 -25.21 1.88 3.19
CA SER A 45 -25.22 3.15 2.44
C SER A 45 -23.85 3.83 2.32
N GLY A 46 -22.77 3.12 2.60
CA GLY A 46 -21.39 3.58 2.51
C GLY A 46 -20.48 2.36 2.49
N ASP A 47 -19.78 2.19 1.38
CA ASP A 47 -18.61 1.31 1.23
C ASP A 47 -18.75 -0.12 1.78
N MET A 48 -19.23 -1.03 0.93
CA MET A 48 -19.06 -2.50 1.08
C MET A 48 -17.58 -2.94 1.17
N THR A 49 -16.65 -1.99 1.10
CA THR A 49 -15.20 -2.16 1.05
C THR A 49 -14.56 -2.10 2.43
N THR A 50 -15.17 -1.49 3.45
CA THR A 50 -14.59 -1.37 4.81
C THR A 50 -14.41 -2.71 5.53
N HIS A 51 -15.14 -3.73 5.09
CA HIS A 51 -15.20 -5.05 5.72
C HIS A 51 -14.46 -6.15 4.95
N ALA A 52 -13.65 -5.84 3.93
CA ALA A 52 -12.91 -6.84 3.17
C ALA A 52 -11.41 -6.77 3.43
N PHE A 53 -10.76 -7.93 3.65
CA PHE A 53 -9.30 -8.01 3.79
C PHE A 53 -8.55 -7.42 2.60
N GLU A 54 -9.09 -7.59 1.39
CA GLU A 54 -8.55 -7.02 0.16
C GLU A 54 -8.44 -5.50 0.22
N VAL A 55 -9.40 -4.83 0.85
CA VAL A 55 -9.45 -3.37 0.91
C VAL A 55 -8.42 -2.83 1.91
N SER A 56 -8.24 -3.49 3.05
CA SER A 56 -7.13 -3.18 3.97
C SER A 56 -5.77 -3.30 3.28
N ILE A 57 -5.58 -4.36 2.49
CA ILE A 57 -4.34 -4.59 1.72
C ILE A 57 -4.18 -3.51 0.63
N VAL A 58 -5.23 -3.22 -0.13
CA VAL A 58 -5.23 -2.23 -1.21
C VAL A 58 -5.10 -0.79 -0.69
N TRP A 59 -5.68 -0.47 0.46
CA TRP A 59 -5.56 0.87 1.06
C TRP A 59 -4.13 1.15 1.50
N LEU A 60 -3.47 0.14 2.07
CA LEU A 60 -2.07 0.22 2.50
C LEU A 60 -1.09 0.15 1.32
N LEU A 61 -1.32 -0.73 0.33
CA LEU A 61 -0.37 -1.05 -0.74
C LEU A 61 -0.75 -0.61 -2.16
N GLY A 62 -2.03 -0.39 -2.49
CA GLY A 62 -2.54 0.21 -3.75
C GLY A 62 -2.76 -0.73 -4.94
N THR A 63 -3.57 -0.39 -5.94
CA THR A 63 -3.75 -1.20 -7.17
C THR A 63 -3.00 -0.64 -8.39
N PRO A 64 -2.36 -1.49 -9.23
CA PRO A 64 -1.89 -1.08 -10.55
C PRO A 64 -3.07 -1.06 -11.54
N PRO A 65 -3.06 -0.14 -12.53
CA PRO A 65 -4.05 -0.13 -13.58
C PRO A 65 -3.70 -1.22 -14.58
N LEU A 66 -4.28 -2.42 -14.43
CA LEU A 66 -4.21 -3.45 -15.47
C LEU A 66 -5.63 -3.90 -15.83
N GLY A 67 -6.12 -3.30 -16.91
CA GLY A 67 -6.94 -3.99 -17.91
C GLY A 67 -8.29 -4.55 -17.44
N SER A 68 -9.31 -3.72 -17.66
CA SER A 68 -10.69 -4.10 -18.05
C SER A 68 -11.68 -4.56 -16.97
N VAL A 69 -12.77 -3.77 -16.92
CA VAL A 69 -14.13 -4.08 -16.40
C VAL A 69 -14.36 -4.01 -14.88
N SER A 70 -14.18 -2.83 -14.29
CA SER A 70 -15.31 -2.07 -13.71
C SER A 70 -14.84 -0.85 -12.92
N LYS A 71 -15.34 0.32 -13.34
CA LYS A 71 -15.50 1.60 -12.62
C LYS A 71 -14.64 1.85 -11.37
N LYS A 72 -13.68 2.75 -11.56
CA LYS A 72 -13.44 3.96 -10.74
C LYS A 72 -12.98 3.76 -9.27
N TYR A 73 -11.98 2.92 -9.06
CA TYR A 73 -11.18 2.98 -7.83
C TYR A 73 -9.69 3.02 -8.20
N THR A 74 -9.17 4.23 -8.38
CA THR A 74 -7.72 4.47 -8.43
C THR A 74 -7.22 4.41 -6.98
N CYS A 75 -7.10 3.20 -6.42
CA CYS A 75 -6.59 3.02 -5.07
C CYS A 75 -5.07 3.21 -5.10
N LEU A 76 -4.62 4.44 -4.90
CA LEU A 76 -3.22 4.76 -4.74
C LEU A 76 -2.80 4.34 -3.32
N GLY A 77 -1.94 3.33 -3.23
CA GLY A 77 -1.48 2.80 -1.95
C GLY A 77 -0.74 3.85 -1.15
N HIS A 78 -1.18 4.12 0.07
CA HIS A 78 -0.62 5.21 0.87
C HIS A 78 0.87 5.01 1.17
N TRP A 79 1.32 3.76 1.29
CA TRP A 79 2.74 3.46 1.41
C TRP A 79 3.55 3.86 0.18
N HIS A 80 3.01 3.66 -1.02
CA HIS A 80 3.73 4.00 -2.25
C HIS A 80 3.93 5.51 -2.40
N TYR A 81 3.03 6.34 -1.87
CA TYR A 81 3.28 7.79 -1.82
C TYR A 81 4.49 8.15 -0.96
N VAL A 82 4.67 7.49 0.18
CA VAL A 82 5.86 7.68 1.03
C VAL A 82 7.11 7.22 0.27
N VAL A 83 7.03 6.07 -0.41
CA VAL A 83 8.13 5.56 -1.24
C VAL A 83 8.51 6.56 -2.33
N LEU A 84 7.55 7.09 -3.08
CA LEU A 84 7.79 8.09 -4.13
C LEU A 84 8.33 9.40 -3.56
N ALA A 85 7.75 9.87 -2.44
CA ALA A 85 8.22 11.06 -1.75
C ALA A 85 9.69 10.92 -1.34
N ILE A 86 10.11 9.73 -0.90
CA ILE A 86 11.52 9.48 -0.59
C ILE A 86 12.34 9.38 -1.88
N ALA A 87 11.99 8.45 -2.77
CA ALA A 87 12.78 8.10 -3.95
C ALA A 87 13.02 9.29 -4.89
N PHE A 88 11.97 10.05 -5.24
CA PHE A 88 12.08 11.20 -6.14
C PHE A 88 12.73 12.43 -5.50
N ASN A 89 12.74 12.54 -4.17
CA ASN A 89 13.38 13.67 -3.50
C ASN A 89 14.80 13.37 -3.02
N LEU A 90 15.32 12.16 -3.24
CA LEU A 90 16.77 11.96 -3.24
C LEU A 90 17.36 12.98 -4.24
N LYS A 91 18.55 13.53 -3.98
CA LYS A 91 19.17 14.61 -4.78
C LYS A 91 19.14 14.42 -6.31
N ASP A 92 18.34 15.19 -7.03
CA ASP A 92 18.26 15.15 -8.49
C ASP A 92 19.27 16.15 -9.11
N PRO A 93 19.92 15.86 -10.26
CA PRO A 93 20.77 16.84 -10.95
C PRO A 93 20.05 18.15 -11.32
N PHE A 94 18.74 18.11 -11.55
CA PHE A 94 17.92 19.22 -11.99
C PHE A 94 17.15 19.90 -10.85
N ARG A 95 17.20 19.37 -9.62
CA ARG A 95 16.44 19.89 -8.48
C ARG A 95 17.18 19.73 -7.16
N GLU A 96 17.14 20.78 -6.34
CA GLU A 96 17.65 20.70 -4.97
C GLU A 96 16.89 19.64 -4.14
N PRO A 97 17.58 18.91 -3.24
CA PRO A 97 16.96 17.91 -2.41
C PRO A 97 15.96 18.55 -1.43
N ALA A 98 14.73 18.01 -1.39
CA ALA A 98 13.68 18.48 -0.48
C ALA A 98 13.97 18.18 1.01
N TRP A 99 15.06 17.47 1.31
CA TRP A 99 15.48 17.11 2.67
C TRP A 99 15.91 18.29 3.55
N HIS A 100 16.18 19.45 2.96
CA HIS A 100 16.41 20.68 3.73
C HIS A 100 15.10 21.31 4.24
N ASN A 101 13.95 20.97 3.63
CA ASN A 101 12.65 21.45 4.08
C ASN A 101 12.17 20.63 5.27
N ARG A 102 12.34 21.17 6.49
CA ARG A 102 11.93 20.52 7.74
C ARG A 102 10.45 20.10 7.75
N ALA A 103 9.56 20.90 7.19
CA ALA A 103 8.13 20.57 7.14
C ALA A 103 7.87 19.34 6.28
N PHE A 104 8.53 19.24 5.12
CA PHE A 104 8.43 18.07 4.24
C PHE A 104 8.99 16.81 4.92
N VAL A 105 10.16 16.92 5.58
CA VAL A 105 10.78 15.79 6.28
C VAL A 105 9.89 15.30 7.43
N LEU A 106 9.40 16.23 8.26
CA LEU A 106 8.51 15.89 9.37
C LEU A 106 7.20 15.27 8.90
N TYR A 107 6.59 15.83 7.84
CA TYR A 107 5.37 15.28 7.26
C TYR A 107 5.58 13.85 6.72
N THR A 108 6.63 13.64 5.93
CA THR A 108 6.94 12.34 5.34
C THR A 108 7.25 11.30 6.43
N ALA A 109 8.01 11.68 7.45
CA ALA A 109 8.31 10.83 8.59
C ALA A 109 7.06 10.49 9.42
N ALA A 110 6.19 11.47 9.68
CA ALA A 110 4.95 11.29 10.43
C ALA A 110 3.98 10.36 9.68
N VAL A 111 3.76 10.59 8.38
CA VAL A 111 2.91 9.72 7.55
C VAL A 111 3.50 8.31 7.48
N GLY A 112 4.82 8.18 7.28
CA GLY A 112 5.49 6.87 7.29
C GLY A 112 5.32 6.12 8.61
N ALA A 113 5.46 6.81 9.75
CA ALA A 113 5.27 6.23 11.08
C ALA A 113 3.81 5.81 11.32
N ILE A 114 2.83 6.63 10.90
CA ILE A 114 1.41 6.29 10.98
C ILE A 114 1.12 5.03 10.16
N LEU A 115 1.59 4.97 8.91
CA LEU A 115 1.37 3.80 8.05
C LEU A 115 2.04 2.54 8.61
N LEU A 116 3.27 2.63 9.11
CA LEU A 116 3.93 1.50 9.78
C LEU A 116 3.16 1.06 11.05
N GLY A 117 2.64 2.02 11.82
CA GLY A 117 1.79 1.73 12.98
C GLY A 117 0.50 1.00 12.59
N LEU A 118 -0.15 1.41 11.50
CA LEU A 118 -1.34 0.74 10.97
C LEU A 118 -1.05 -0.70 10.50
N VAL A 119 0.12 -0.93 9.90
CA VAL A 119 0.55 -2.27 9.47
C VAL A 119 0.89 -3.16 10.67
N LEU A 120 1.74 -2.68 11.57
CA LEU A 120 2.32 -3.50 12.66
C LEU A 120 1.39 -3.66 13.87
N TRP A 121 0.38 -2.81 14.00
CA TRP A 121 -0.64 -2.89 15.05
C TRP A 121 -2.04 -2.99 14.42
N PRO A 122 -2.42 -4.18 13.88
CA PRO A 122 -3.75 -4.38 13.32
C PRO A 122 -4.83 -4.20 14.40
N GLY A 123 -5.93 -3.54 14.04
CA GLY A 123 -7.07 -3.31 14.96
C GLY A 123 -6.84 -2.21 16.01
N ASN A 124 -5.82 -1.36 15.85
CA ASN A 124 -5.65 -0.21 16.74
C ASN A 124 -6.83 0.77 16.64
N ALA A 125 -7.06 1.55 17.71
CA ALA A 125 -8.20 2.45 17.81
C ALA A 125 -8.25 3.50 16.69
N MET A 126 -7.10 3.96 16.20
CA MET A 126 -7.03 4.91 15.09
C MET A 126 -7.45 4.26 13.76
N ALA A 127 -7.02 3.03 13.49
CA ALA A 127 -7.39 2.27 12.30
C ALA A 127 -8.91 2.05 12.24
N VAL A 128 -9.51 1.68 13.38
CA VAL A 128 -10.94 1.37 13.48
C VAL A 128 -11.78 2.64 13.54
N ALA A 129 -11.45 3.59 14.41
CA ALA A 129 -12.31 4.75 14.67
C ALA A 129 -12.15 5.88 13.62
N TRP A 130 -10.97 6.01 13.01
CA TRP A 130 -10.70 7.14 12.10
C TRP A 130 -10.61 6.73 10.64
N LEU A 131 -10.19 5.48 10.36
CA LEU A 131 -9.96 4.99 9.00
C LEU A 131 -10.91 3.87 8.58
N ASP A 132 -11.83 3.47 9.46
CA ASP A 132 -12.83 2.42 9.24
C ASP A 132 -12.24 1.08 8.76
N LEU A 133 -10.99 0.81 9.16
CA LEU A 133 -10.28 -0.45 8.91
C LEU A 133 -10.71 -1.48 9.97
N THR A 134 -11.94 -1.96 9.83
CA THR A 134 -12.60 -2.82 10.81
C THR A 134 -12.27 -4.31 10.67
N THR A 135 -11.53 -4.69 9.61
CA THR A 135 -11.04 -6.06 9.40
C THR A 135 -9.54 -6.16 9.69
N PRO A 136 -9.16 -6.52 10.94
CA PRO A 136 -7.75 -6.66 11.29
C PRO A 136 -7.13 -7.83 10.53
N LEU A 137 -6.03 -7.57 9.82
CA LEU A 137 -5.24 -8.61 9.18
C LEU A 137 -4.52 -9.47 10.25
N PRO A 138 -4.27 -10.76 9.97
CA PRO A 138 -3.47 -11.59 10.87
C PRO A 138 -2.08 -11.01 11.08
N LEU A 139 -1.61 -11.02 12.32
CA LEU A 139 -0.33 -10.42 12.71
C LEU A 139 0.87 -11.01 11.93
N SER A 140 0.84 -12.31 11.61
CA SER A 140 1.87 -12.95 10.78
C SER A 140 1.96 -12.32 9.39
N PHE A 141 0.82 -12.06 8.76
CA PHE A 141 0.76 -11.41 7.45
C PHE A 141 1.13 -9.93 7.53
N CYS A 142 0.84 -9.25 8.64
CA CYS A 142 1.31 -7.88 8.87
C CYS A 142 2.84 -7.75 8.81
N PHE A 143 3.58 -8.72 9.34
CA PHE A 143 5.04 -8.74 9.23
C PHE A 143 5.53 -8.96 7.79
N GLU A 144 4.89 -9.86 7.05
CA GLU A 144 5.18 -10.06 5.62
C GLU A 144 4.91 -8.78 4.81
N MET A 145 3.81 -8.10 5.11
CA MET A 145 3.46 -6.82 4.50
C MET A 145 4.46 -5.72 4.86
N ALA A 146 4.90 -5.64 6.12
CA ALA A 146 5.94 -4.69 6.54
C ALA A 146 7.29 -4.97 5.84
N ALA A 147 7.65 -6.25 5.67
CA ALA A 147 8.83 -6.64 4.91
C ALA A 147 8.70 -6.25 3.43
N SER A 148 7.54 -6.47 2.82
CA SER A 148 7.23 -6.04 1.45
C SER A 148 7.33 -4.52 1.29
N CYS A 149 6.78 -3.75 2.24
CA CYS A 149 6.92 -2.29 2.29
C CYS A 149 8.38 -1.84 2.34
N ALA A 150 9.20 -2.48 3.16
CA ALA A 150 10.63 -2.19 3.28
C ALA A 150 11.39 -2.52 1.99
N LEU A 151 11.13 -3.68 1.39
CA LEU A 151 11.74 -4.09 0.13
C LEU A 151 11.33 -3.16 -1.02
N ALA A 152 10.06 -2.74 -1.08
CA ALA A 152 9.58 -1.79 -2.08
C ALA A 152 10.31 -0.45 -1.97
N LEU A 153 10.55 0.05 -0.76
CA LEU A 153 11.33 1.26 -0.52
C LEU A 153 12.79 1.10 -0.99
N VAL A 154 13.46 0.02 -0.58
CA VAL A 154 14.85 -0.26 -0.95
C VAL A 154 15.00 -0.36 -2.46
N THR A 155 14.11 -1.10 -3.13
CA THR A 155 14.15 -1.25 -4.59
C THR A 155 13.82 0.05 -5.31
N ALA A 156 12.84 0.83 -4.84
CA ALA A 156 12.52 2.14 -5.41
C ALA A 156 13.72 3.09 -5.35
N VAL A 157 14.38 3.17 -4.19
CA VAL A 157 15.60 3.97 -3.99
C VAL A 157 16.73 3.44 -4.87
N GLY A 158 16.94 2.12 -4.93
CA GLY A 158 17.97 1.50 -5.75
C GLY A 158 17.79 1.80 -7.24
N VAL A 159 16.56 1.76 -7.74
CA VAL A 159 16.21 2.12 -9.13
C VAL A 159 16.52 3.59 -9.42
N GLU A 160 16.14 4.52 -8.54
CA GLU A 160 16.47 5.94 -8.72
C GLU A 160 17.98 6.19 -8.69
N MET A 161 18.71 5.52 -7.80
CA MET A 161 20.16 5.62 -7.72
C MET A 161 20.83 5.07 -8.99
N ALA A 162 20.36 3.93 -9.52
CA ALA A 162 20.87 3.35 -10.76
C ALA A 162 20.66 4.29 -11.95
N VAL A 163 19.44 4.83 -12.11
CA VAL A 163 19.10 5.83 -13.14
C VAL A 163 20.06 7.01 -13.07
N ARG A 164 20.34 7.54 -11.87
CA ARG A 164 21.29 8.66 -11.71
C ARG A 164 22.69 8.33 -12.14
N ILE A 165 23.20 7.16 -11.74
CA ILE A 165 24.57 6.76 -12.10
C ILE A 165 24.68 6.66 -13.63
N THR A 166 23.68 6.08 -14.29
CA THR A 166 23.67 5.93 -15.75
C THR A 166 23.66 7.29 -16.47
N PHE A 167 22.84 8.25 -16.02
CA PHE A 167 22.73 9.56 -16.66
C PHE A 167 23.79 10.58 -16.22
N ALA A 168 24.48 10.36 -15.09
CA ALA A 168 25.63 11.18 -14.72
C ALA A 168 26.91 10.84 -15.51
N GLN A 169 26.92 9.67 -16.17
CA GLN A 169 28.04 9.19 -17.01
C GLN A 169 27.87 9.49 -18.51
N SER A 170 26.70 10.00 -18.92
CA SER A 170 26.38 10.40 -20.31
C SER A 170 26.52 11.89 -20.51
#